data_AF-A0A7S0LKJ3-F1
#
_entry.id   AF-A0A7S0LKJ3-F1
#
_cell.length_a   1.000
_cell.length_b   1.000
_cell.length_c   1.000
_cell.angle_alpha   90.00
_cell.angle_beta   90.00
_cell.angle_gamma   90.00
#
_symmetry.space_group_name_H-M   'P 1'
#
loop_
_entity.id
_entity.type
_entity.pdbx_description
1 polymer ?
#
loop_
_entity_poly.entity_id
_entity_poly.type
_entity_poly.pdbx_seq_one_letter_code
_entity_poly.pdbx_strand_id
1 'polypeptide(L)'
;TSTGVVYHARNQDFSPAALFQPLVYNGIFTKGGKEVFRSQMIAGYQSAITGIRKGANGFAIETNTRYTDHWGGNIEMLQNVLGGRTLNGWTVRKILETQEDYESAVQALSTEPFCATE
;
A
#
# COMPACT_ATOMS: atom_id res chain seq x y z
N THR A 1 5.34 -4.84 25.50
CA THR A 1 4.14 -4.48 26.30
C THR A 1 3.36 -5.76 26.58
N SER A 2 2.79 -5.91 27.77
CA SER A 2 2.26 -7.18 28.32
C SER A 2 0.85 -7.57 27.83
N THR A 3 0.26 -6.84 26.87
CA THR A 3 -1.16 -6.99 26.47
C THR A 3 -1.37 -7.59 25.09
N GLY A 4 -0.31 -7.90 24.33
CA GLY A 4 -0.43 -8.45 22.96
C GLY A 4 -0.91 -7.45 21.90
N VAL A 5 -1.00 -6.15 22.23
CA VAL A 5 -1.41 -5.11 21.28
C VAL A 5 -0.27 -4.79 20.31
N VAL A 6 -0.59 -4.76 19.02
CA VAL A 6 0.32 -4.36 17.94
C VAL A 6 0.05 -2.90 17.55
N TYR A 7 1.11 -2.11 17.43
CA TYR A 7 1.07 -0.74 16.95
C TYR A 7 1.86 -0.64 15.64
N HIS A 8 1.33 0.11 14.67
CA HIS A 8 1.96 0.35 13.38
C HIS A 8 1.93 1.86 13.12
N ALA A 9 3.10 2.46 12.96
CA ALA A 9 3.28 3.88 12.65
C ALA A 9 4.45 4.06 11.69
N ARG A 10 4.40 5.12 10.88
CA ARG A 10 5.43 5.42 9.89
C ARG A 10 5.50 6.88 9.46
N ASN A 11 6.63 7.24 8.86
CA ASN A 11 6.81 8.48 8.11
C ASN A 11 6.85 8.18 6.62
N GLN A 12 6.22 9.04 5.82
CA GLN A 12 6.27 8.94 4.36
C GLN A 12 7.21 10.01 3.80
N ASP A 13 8.44 9.62 3.54
CA ASP A 13 9.44 10.47 2.88
C ASP A 13 9.28 10.34 1.36
N PHE A 14 8.78 11.38 0.70
CA PHE A 14 8.44 11.33 -0.73
C PHE A 14 8.78 12.64 -1.41
N SER A 15 9.58 12.60 -2.48
CA SER A 15 9.98 13.80 -3.22
C SER A 15 9.11 13.98 -4.47
N PRO A 16 8.56 15.19 -4.75
CA PRO A 16 8.72 16.45 -4.01
C PRO A 16 7.70 16.68 -2.88
N ALA A 17 8.12 16.52 -1.62
CA ALA A 17 7.25 16.57 -0.44
C ALA A 17 6.43 17.87 -0.33
N ALA A 18 7.05 19.03 -0.58
CA ALA A 18 6.39 20.33 -0.45
C ALA A 18 5.20 20.51 -1.40
N LEU A 19 5.18 19.81 -2.55
CA LEU A 19 4.05 19.83 -3.47
C LEU A 19 2.93 18.88 -3.05
N PHE A 20 3.27 17.76 -2.40
CA PHE A 20 2.31 16.72 -2.03
C PHE A 20 1.67 16.91 -0.66
N GLN A 21 2.38 17.50 0.30
CA GLN A 21 1.85 17.77 1.64
C GLN A 21 0.47 18.45 1.65
N PRO A 22 0.20 19.53 0.88
CA PRO A 22 -1.13 20.15 0.87
C PRO A 22 -2.22 19.27 0.22
N LEU A 23 -1.85 18.19 -0.46
CA LEU A 23 -2.75 17.25 -1.13
C LEU A 23 -3.00 15.99 -0.29
N VAL A 24 -2.37 15.84 0.88
CA VAL A 24 -2.54 14.67 1.74
C VAL A 24 -3.91 14.68 2.40
N TYR A 25 -4.60 13.54 2.37
CA TYR A 25 -5.87 13.34 3.05
C TYR A 25 -6.02 11.91 3.56
N ASN A 26 -6.94 11.70 4.50
CA ASN A 26 -7.34 10.36 4.95
C ASN A 26 -8.57 9.90 4.17
N GLY A 27 -8.40 8.94 3.26
CA GLY A 27 -9.48 8.34 2.51
C GLY A 27 -10.18 7.24 3.32
N ILE A 28 -11.51 7.34 3.46
CA ILE A 28 -12.36 6.28 4.03
C ILE A 28 -13.09 5.61 2.86
N PHE A 29 -12.76 4.36 2.58
CA PHE A 29 -13.31 3.63 1.45
C PHE A 29 -14.46 2.75 1.94
N THR A 30 -15.64 2.91 1.33
CA THR A 30 -16.86 2.22 1.76
C THR A 30 -17.46 1.36 0.65
N LYS A 31 -18.13 0.28 1.06
CA LYS A 31 -18.91 -0.59 0.17
C LYS A 31 -20.21 -0.94 0.89
N GLY A 32 -21.35 -0.66 0.24
CA GLY A 32 -22.67 -0.86 0.87
C GLY A 32 -22.85 -0.04 2.16
N GLY A 33 -22.27 1.16 2.23
CA GLY A 33 -22.37 2.04 3.41
C GLY A 33 -21.47 1.67 4.59
N LYS A 34 -20.66 0.61 4.50
CA LYS A 34 -19.72 0.19 5.55
C LYS A 34 -18.27 0.50 5.16
N GLU A 35 -17.46 0.94 6.12
CA GLU A 35 -16.00 1.11 5.94
C GLU A 35 -15.37 -0.24 5.61
N VAL A 36 -14.61 -0.29 4.52
CA VAL A 36 -13.81 -1.44 4.10
C VAL A 36 -12.39 -1.25 4.61
N PHE A 37 -11.77 -0.12 4.25
CA PHE A 37 -10.44 0.25 4.72
C PHE A 37 -10.29 1.77 4.76
N ARG A 38 -9.24 2.22 5.45
CA ARG A 38 -8.81 3.62 5.46
C ARG A 38 -7.36 3.71 4.99
N SER A 39 -7.02 4.75 4.26
CA SER A 39 -5.64 4.98 3.79
C SER A 39 -5.29 6.45 3.90
N GLN A 40 -4.03 6.74 4.22
CA GLN A 40 -3.46 8.03 3.87
C GLN A 40 -3.31 8.06 2.34
N MET A 41 -3.73 9.15 1.71
CA MET A 41 -3.75 9.32 0.26
C MET A 41 -3.20 10.69 -0.12
N ILE A 42 -2.77 10.82 -1.37
CA ILE A 42 -2.41 12.10 -1.99
C ILE A 42 -3.46 12.38 -3.08
N ALA A 43 -4.06 13.57 -3.12
CA ALA A 43 -5.09 13.89 -4.11
C ALA A 43 -4.55 13.72 -5.54
N GLY A 44 -5.31 13.00 -6.38
CA GLY A 44 -4.89 12.64 -7.75
C GLY A 44 -4.01 11.37 -7.83
N TYR A 45 -3.57 10.81 -6.71
CA TYR A 45 -2.80 9.57 -6.66
C TYR A 45 -3.69 8.40 -6.22
N GLN A 46 -3.78 7.35 -7.05
CA GLN A 46 -4.72 6.24 -6.84
C GLN A 46 -4.15 5.10 -5.99
N SER A 47 -2.83 5.04 -5.90
CA SER A 47 -2.06 4.02 -5.18
C SER A 47 -2.10 4.23 -3.68
N ALA A 48 -2.32 3.14 -2.93
CA ALA A 48 -2.24 3.15 -1.47
C ALA A 48 -0.81 2.80 -1.03
N ILE A 49 -0.21 3.67 -0.21
CA ILE A 49 1.12 3.44 0.40
C ILE A 49 0.99 3.12 1.89
N THR A 50 -0.04 3.65 2.56
CA THR A 50 -0.24 3.45 4.00
C THR A 50 -1.72 3.32 4.29
N GLY A 51 -2.14 2.15 4.78
CA GLY A 51 -3.56 1.89 5.03
C GLY A 51 -3.81 0.86 6.12
N ILE A 52 -5.07 0.81 6.55
CA ILE A 52 -5.55 -0.08 7.60
C ILE A 52 -6.90 -0.69 7.20
N ARG A 53 -6.98 -2.02 7.32
CA ARG A 53 -8.21 -2.80 7.33
C ARG A 53 -8.57 -3.06 8.80
N LYS A 54 -9.62 -2.40 9.29
CA LYS A 54 -10.06 -2.60 10.68
C LYS A 54 -10.78 -3.94 10.83
N GLY A 55 -10.62 -4.56 11.99
CA GLY A 55 -11.28 -5.81 12.35
C GLY A 55 -10.62 -6.42 13.59
N ALA A 56 -11.25 -7.44 14.18
CA ALA A 56 -10.66 -8.16 15.30
C ALA A 56 -9.33 -8.83 14.92
N ASN A 57 -9.22 -9.30 13.67
CA ASN A 57 -7.99 -9.79 13.05
C ASN A 57 -7.59 -8.92 11.84
N GLY A 58 -7.83 -7.60 11.94
CA GLY A 58 -7.48 -6.67 10.88
C GLY A 58 -5.98 -6.51 10.71
N PHE A 59 -5.57 -5.67 9.76
CA PHE A 59 -4.17 -5.46 9.45
C PHE A 59 -3.90 -4.02 9.00
N ALA A 60 -2.64 -3.59 9.14
CA ALA A 60 -2.15 -2.32 8.62
C ALA A 60 -0.97 -2.58 7.69
N ILE A 61 -0.93 -1.89 6.56
CA ILE A 61 0.11 -2.01 5.54
C ILE A 61 0.80 -0.65 5.39
N GLU A 62 2.12 -0.70 5.28
CA GLU A 62 2.91 0.36 4.68
C GLU A 62 3.83 -0.20 3.58
N THR A 63 4.19 0.63 2.61
CA THR A 63 5.14 0.30 1.55
C THR A 63 6.39 1.17 1.70
N ASN A 64 7.59 0.56 1.59
CA ASN A 64 8.90 1.20 1.79
C ASN A 64 9.85 0.84 0.65
N THR A 65 10.37 1.87 -0.05
CA THR A 65 11.18 1.69 -1.27
C THR A 65 12.37 0.77 -1.06
N ARG A 66 12.41 -0.35 -1.78
CA ARG A 66 13.54 -1.29 -1.78
C ARG A 66 14.35 -1.22 -3.08
N TYR A 67 15.40 -0.41 -3.12
CA TYR A 67 16.25 -0.25 -4.31
C TYR A 67 16.88 -1.55 -4.81
N THR A 68 17.00 -1.69 -6.14
CA THR A 68 17.75 -2.77 -6.78
C THR A 68 19.25 -2.63 -6.51
N ASP A 69 19.95 -3.75 -6.49
CA ASP A 69 21.41 -3.84 -6.40
C ASP A 69 22.10 -3.76 -7.78
N HIS A 70 21.33 -3.56 -8.84
CA HIS A 70 21.78 -3.53 -10.22
C HIS A 70 21.15 -2.37 -11.02
N TRP A 71 21.78 -2.05 -12.15
CA TRP A 71 21.31 -1.05 -13.09
C TRP A 71 20.15 -1.58 -13.94
N GLY A 72 19.18 -0.73 -14.24
CA GLY A 72 18.08 -1.06 -15.15
C GLY A 72 16.72 -1.28 -14.49
N GLY A 73 16.58 -1.10 -13.17
CA GLY A 73 15.30 -1.29 -12.46
C GLY A 73 14.10 -0.52 -13.05
N ASN A 74 14.33 0.67 -13.64
CA ASN A 74 13.29 1.40 -14.36
C ASN A 74 12.85 0.70 -15.67
N ILE A 75 13.78 0.06 -16.38
CA ILE A 75 13.48 -0.72 -17.57
C ILE A 75 12.71 -1.98 -17.17
N GLU A 76 13.12 -2.66 -16.10
CA GLU A 76 12.39 -3.81 -15.55
C GLU A 76 10.98 -3.43 -15.11
N MET A 77 10.82 -2.27 -14.46
CA MET A 77 9.51 -1.74 -14.12
C MET A 77 8.64 -1.56 -15.36
N LEU A 78 9.17 -0.91 -16.41
CA LEU A 78 8.41 -0.71 -17.65
C LEU A 78 8.06 -2.05 -18.31
N GLN A 79 8.98 -3.01 -18.36
CA GLN A 79 8.73 -4.34 -18.90
C GLN A 79 7.64 -5.07 -18.11
N ASN A 80 7.67 -4.99 -16.78
CA ASN A 80 6.66 -5.57 -15.91
C ASN A 80 5.27 -4.96 -16.13
N VAL A 81 5.18 -3.63 -16.21
CA VAL A 81 3.92 -2.92 -16.47
C VAL A 81 3.39 -3.25 -17.87
N LEU A 82 4.24 -3.21 -18.90
CA LEU A 82 3.86 -3.57 -20.27
C LEU A 82 3.53 -5.06 -20.43
N GLY A 83 4.08 -5.91 -19.56
CA GLY A 83 3.76 -7.33 -19.43
C GLY A 83 2.48 -7.60 -18.64
N GLY A 84 1.78 -6.57 -18.16
CA GLY A 84 0.47 -6.68 -17.52
C GLY A 84 0.47 -6.66 -15.99
N ARG A 85 1.62 -6.46 -15.32
CA ARG A 85 1.63 -6.23 -13.86
C ARG A 85 1.05 -4.87 -13.52
N THR A 86 0.29 -4.81 -12.43
CA THR A 86 -0.24 -3.55 -11.90
C THR A 86 0.81 -2.79 -11.11
N LEU A 87 0.63 -1.46 -10.99
CA LEU A 87 1.46 -0.64 -10.11
C LEU A 87 1.38 -1.16 -8.66
N ASN A 88 2.49 -1.16 -7.94
CA ASN A 88 2.58 -1.76 -6.61
C ASN A 88 1.54 -1.22 -5.62
N GLY A 89 1.36 0.10 -5.57
CA GLY A 89 0.33 0.70 -4.72
C GLY A 89 -1.11 0.39 -5.14
N TRP A 90 -1.35 -0.05 -6.37
CA TRP A 90 -2.64 -0.60 -6.79
C TRP A 90 -2.86 -2.01 -6.24
N THR A 91 -1.81 -2.85 -6.27
CA THR A 91 -1.82 -4.17 -5.62
C THR A 91 -2.12 -4.04 -4.13
N VAL A 92 -1.43 -3.14 -3.42
CA VAL A 92 -1.67 -2.86 -1.99
C VAL A 92 -3.10 -2.39 -1.75
N ARG A 93 -3.59 -1.45 -2.57
CA ARG A 93 -4.99 -1.01 -2.51
C ARG A 93 -5.97 -2.17 -2.66
N LYS A 94 -5.72 -3.09 -3.60
CA LYS A 94 -6.59 -4.24 -3.82
C LYS A 94 -6.55 -5.21 -2.65
N ILE A 95 -5.40 -5.43 -2.03
CA ILE A 95 -5.29 -6.25 -0.82
C ILE A 95 -6.09 -5.61 0.33
N LEU A 96 -5.95 -4.29 0.57
CA LEU A 96 -6.77 -3.56 1.54
C LEU A 96 -8.27 -3.64 1.23
N GLU A 97 -8.65 -3.69 -0.05
CA GLU A 97 -10.05 -3.79 -0.50
C GLU A 97 -10.63 -5.21 -0.35
N THR A 98 -9.83 -6.27 -0.56
CA THR A 98 -10.34 -7.64 -0.70
C THR A 98 -10.01 -8.58 0.45
N GLN A 99 -8.88 -8.42 1.14
CA GLN A 99 -8.51 -9.29 2.25
C GLN A 99 -9.16 -8.81 3.56
N GLU A 100 -9.66 -9.74 4.36
CA GLU A 100 -10.39 -9.43 5.59
C GLU A 100 -9.54 -9.59 6.85
N ASP A 101 -8.46 -10.36 6.76
CA ASP A 101 -7.62 -10.72 7.90
C ASP A 101 -6.10 -10.62 7.61
N TYR A 102 -5.32 -10.67 8.68
CA TYR A 102 -3.87 -10.52 8.63
C TYR A 102 -3.18 -11.63 7.82
N GLU A 103 -3.54 -12.89 8.04
CA GLU A 103 -2.89 -14.03 7.40
C GLU A 103 -3.11 -14.03 5.88
N SER A 104 -4.33 -13.77 5.43
CA SER A 104 -4.65 -13.65 4.00
C SER A 104 -3.96 -12.44 3.35
N ALA A 105 -3.85 -11.32 4.08
CA ALA A 105 -3.09 -10.16 3.61
C ALA A 105 -1.60 -10.46 3.46
N VAL A 106 -0.98 -11.15 4.44
CA VAL A 106 0.43 -11.59 4.37
C VAL A 106 0.63 -12.54 3.19
N GLN A 107 -0.25 -13.53 3.02
CA GLN A 107 -0.18 -14.46 1.91
C GLN A 107 -0.23 -13.71 0.58
N ALA A 108 -1.22 -12.83 0.39
CA ALA A 108 -1.37 -12.04 -0.83
C ALA A 108 -0.12 -11.18 -1.09
N LEU A 109 0.36 -10.41 -0.10
CA LEU A 109 1.56 -9.58 -0.23
C LEU A 109 2.81 -10.39 -0.59
N SER A 110 2.91 -11.64 -0.12
CA SER A 110 4.07 -12.51 -0.39
C SER A 110 4.08 -13.13 -1.78
N THR A 111 2.93 -13.21 -2.45
CA THR A 111 2.78 -13.94 -3.73
C THR A 111 2.39 -13.07 -4.92
N GLU A 112 1.81 -11.89 -4.68
CA GLU A 112 1.42 -10.99 -5.75
C GLU A 112 2.65 -10.48 -6.53
N PRO A 113 2.62 -10.48 -7.87
CA PRO A 113 3.73 -10.00 -8.67
C PRO A 113 3.74 -8.47 -8.71
N PHE A 114 4.66 -7.86 -7.96
CA PHE A 114 4.93 -6.43 -8.01
C PHE A 114 5.65 -6.03 -9.31
N CYS A 115 5.38 -4.81 -9.80
CA CYS A 115 5.96 -4.32 -11.03
C CYS A 115 7.29 -3.59 -10.83
N ALA A 116 7.49 -2.98 -9.66
CA ALA A 116 8.66 -2.15 -9.37
C ALA A 116 9.31 -2.54 -8.05
N THR A 117 10.52 -2.04 -7.83
CA THR A 117 11.03 -1.80 -6.49
C THR A 117 10.29 -0.62 -5.86
N GLU A 118 9.48 -0.88 -4.84
CA GLU A 118 8.89 0.11 -3.93
C GLU A 118 8.84 -0.44 -2.51
#